data_AF-A0A8D8PW94-F1
#
_entry.id   AF-A0A8D8PW94-F1
#
_cell.length_a   1.000
_cell.length_b   1.000
_cell.length_c   1.000
_cell.angle_alpha   90.00
_cell.angle_beta   90.00
_cell.angle_gamma   90.00
#
_symmetry.space_group_name_H-M   'P 1'
#
loop_
_entity.id
_entity.type
_entity.pdbx_description
1 polymer ?
#
loop_
_entity_poly.entity_id
_entity_poly.type
_entity_poly.pdbx_seq_one_letter_code
_entity_poly.pdbx_strand_id
1 'polypeptide(L)'
;MLISLDIDNLFTNVDMKTAMNLMIDIVKCTSDLSKDEVDQFVTYCELIYKSNYFTFGDQYYKNCGLPMGSPMSPLLAEIYVDNFEQKVFRTDVISLVLKYYRYVDDILLLFMGDLSQVDFLMSFINSVDKKNFQFKVEVGENSINFLDTTISIQGNKIEWEIYRKTSYTDAIIPFNSVSPDAHKRAFFVFAIDRLINLEPKNPQIELNTIVKIATNNGYPPSMVFNIMKKRQRIAMNKMFYKTKGKIENVKYYVKIPFLGQVSHNIAHYINSLGKKVAFYPLMTTKLFLSNQKNMDPMLKSGVYEIACNCGAVYVGQSGRALITRICEHYANTNRYYKAVENIDLDKNVNNQINRIKAKYVNKSSVSDHIFETGHEVAMCRALHLCRAGRRLDILESLLLLHIILSQMNYT
;
A
#
# COMPACT_ATOMS: atom_id res chain seq x y z
N MET A 1 16.86 -35.48 -3.78
CA MET A 1 17.48 -34.18 -3.47
C MET A 1 16.43 -33.07 -3.42
N LEU A 2 16.68 -32.05 -2.61
CA LEU A 2 15.92 -30.80 -2.58
C LEU A 2 16.53 -29.80 -3.56
N ILE A 3 15.67 -29.18 -4.38
CA ILE A 3 16.06 -28.15 -5.35
C ILE A 3 15.12 -26.96 -5.18
N SER A 4 15.68 -25.76 -5.18
CA SER A 4 14.93 -24.50 -5.20
C SER A 4 15.12 -23.86 -6.55
N LEU A 5 14.03 -23.41 -7.17
CA LEU A 5 14.06 -22.59 -8.36
C LEU A 5 13.47 -21.21 -8.05
N ASP A 6 14.08 -20.18 -8.61
CA ASP A 6 13.62 -18.80 -8.51
C ASP A 6 13.38 -18.24 -9.91
N ILE A 7 12.24 -17.58 -10.12
CA ILE A 7 11.88 -16.94 -11.39
C ILE A 7 12.44 -15.52 -11.43
N ASP A 8 13.43 -15.28 -12.28
CA ASP A 8 14.02 -13.96 -12.40
C ASP A 8 13.00 -12.93 -12.90
N ASN A 9 12.76 -11.91 -12.06
CA ASN A 9 11.91 -10.75 -12.35
C ASN A 9 10.54 -11.11 -12.94
N LEU A 10 9.82 -12.05 -12.30
CA LEU A 10 8.51 -12.55 -12.74
C LEU A 10 7.59 -11.46 -13.33
N PHE A 11 7.29 -10.41 -12.57
CA PHE A 11 6.31 -9.40 -12.99
C PHE A 11 6.75 -8.58 -14.22
N THR A 12 8.05 -8.27 -14.36
CA THR A 12 8.50 -7.47 -15.51
C THR A 12 8.52 -8.28 -16.79
N ASN A 13 8.71 -9.60 -16.68
CA ASN A 13 8.90 -10.44 -17.84
C ASN A 13 7.62 -11.13 -18.34
N VAL A 14 6.56 -11.19 -17.52
CA VAL A 14 5.27 -11.71 -17.98
C VAL A 14 4.72 -10.86 -19.13
N ASP A 15 4.46 -11.50 -20.28
CA ASP A 15 3.76 -10.87 -21.38
C ASP A 15 2.28 -10.66 -21.01
N MET A 16 1.95 -9.42 -20.67
CA MET A 16 0.61 -9.03 -20.25
C MET A 16 -0.44 -9.36 -21.32
N LYS A 17 -0.10 -9.31 -22.62
CA LYS A 17 -1.06 -9.63 -23.69
C LYS A 17 -1.44 -11.11 -23.66
N THR A 18 -0.44 -11.99 -23.59
CA THR A 18 -0.66 -13.44 -23.48
C THR A 18 -1.39 -13.79 -22.18
N ALA A 19 -1.00 -13.22 -21.04
CA ALA A 19 -1.67 -13.45 -19.77
C ALA A 19 -3.17 -13.06 -19.80
N MET A 20 -3.48 -11.92 -20.43
CA MET A 20 -4.87 -11.46 -20.59
C MET A 20 -5.68 -12.38 -21.48
N ASN A 21 -5.12 -12.83 -22.60
CA ASN A 21 -5.81 -13.78 -23.48
C ASN A 21 -6.12 -15.09 -22.75
N LEU A 22 -5.16 -15.63 -21.98
CA LEU A 22 -5.38 -16.82 -21.17
C LEU A 22 -6.49 -16.62 -20.15
N MET A 23 -6.52 -15.47 -19.47
CA MET A 23 -7.60 -15.14 -18.54
C MET A 23 -8.97 -15.07 -19.23
N ILE A 24 -9.03 -14.45 -20.41
CA ILE A 24 -10.27 -14.36 -21.20
C ILE A 24 -10.75 -15.76 -21.61
N ASP A 25 -9.84 -16.63 -22.03
CA ASP A 25 -10.16 -18.02 -22.40
C ASP A 25 -10.68 -18.81 -21.19
N ILE A 26 -10.06 -18.65 -20.01
CA ILE A 26 -10.54 -19.26 -18.76
C ILE A 26 -11.96 -18.77 -18.45
N VAL A 27 -12.22 -17.47 -18.50
CA VAL A 27 -13.55 -16.90 -18.22
C VAL A 27 -14.59 -17.46 -19.19
N LYS A 28 -14.28 -17.53 -20.49
CA LYS A 28 -15.18 -18.12 -21.50
C LYS A 28 -15.50 -19.60 -21.25
N CYS A 29 -14.58 -20.35 -20.68
CA CYS A 29 -14.76 -21.79 -20.45
C CYS A 29 -15.38 -22.12 -19.09
N THR A 30 -15.27 -21.25 -18.08
CA THR A 30 -15.61 -21.58 -16.69
C THR A 30 -16.80 -20.82 -16.13
N SER A 31 -17.21 -19.74 -16.79
CA SER A 31 -18.28 -18.88 -16.27
C SER A 31 -19.56 -19.02 -17.07
N ASP A 32 -20.71 -18.99 -16.39
CA ASP A 32 -22.04 -18.92 -16.99
C ASP A 32 -22.37 -17.49 -17.48
N LEU A 33 -21.35 -16.67 -17.74
CA LEU A 33 -21.52 -15.28 -18.16
C LEU A 33 -22.07 -15.24 -19.58
N SER A 34 -22.96 -14.28 -19.82
CA SER A 34 -23.44 -13.98 -21.16
C SER A 34 -22.30 -13.44 -22.04
N LYS A 35 -22.45 -13.59 -23.36
CA LYS A 35 -21.46 -13.09 -24.32
C LYS A 35 -21.19 -11.59 -24.14
N ASP A 36 -22.22 -10.80 -23.86
CA ASP A 36 -22.11 -9.35 -23.66
C ASP A 36 -21.29 -9.01 -22.40
N GLU A 37 -21.44 -9.77 -21.32
CA GLU A 37 -20.66 -9.58 -20.09
C GLU A 37 -19.18 -9.92 -20.30
N VAL A 38 -18.88 -10.98 -21.06
CA VAL A 38 -17.51 -11.32 -21.43
C VAL A 38 -16.89 -10.23 -22.29
N ASP A 39 -17.61 -9.71 -23.28
CA ASP A 39 -17.10 -8.64 -24.15
C ASP A 39 -16.86 -7.33 -23.37
N GLN A 40 -17.71 -7.00 -22.40
CA GLN A 40 -17.47 -5.88 -21.48
C GLN A 40 -16.23 -6.12 -20.62
N PHE A 41 -16.06 -7.31 -20.05
CA PHE A 41 -14.90 -7.67 -19.25
C PHE A 41 -13.59 -7.56 -20.05
N VAL A 42 -13.57 -8.08 -21.28
CA VAL A 42 -12.44 -7.95 -22.22
C VAL A 42 -12.11 -6.47 -22.45
N THR A 43 -13.12 -5.65 -22.70
CA THR A 43 -12.95 -4.21 -22.92
C THR A 43 -12.32 -3.51 -21.71
N TYR A 44 -12.76 -3.84 -20.48
CA TYR A 44 -12.16 -3.29 -19.27
C TYR A 44 -10.70 -3.74 -19.09
N CYS A 45 -10.41 -5.01 -19.36
CA CYS A 45 -9.05 -5.54 -19.30
C CYS A 45 -8.12 -4.82 -20.29
N GLU A 46 -8.56 -4.62 -21.53
CA GLU A 46 -7.80 -3.87 -22.53
C GLU A 46 -7.55 -2.41 -22.12
N LEU A 47 -8.54 -1.78 -21.48
CA LEU A 47 -8.39 -0.40 -21.00
C LEU A 47 -7.34 -0.33 -19.90
N ILE A 48 -7.36 -1.26 -18.95
CA ILE A 48 -6.35 -1.36 -17.88
C ILE A 48 -4.95 -1.59 -18.49
N TYR A 49 -4.84 -2.49 -19.48
CA TYR A 49 -3.60 -2.76 -20.23
C TYR A 49 -3.07 -1.48 -20.92
N LYS A 50 -3.92 -0.78 -21.66
CA LYS A 50 -3.54 0.44 -22.40
C LYS A 50 -3.15 1.58 -21.47
N SER A 51 -3.66 1.57 -20.23
CA SER A 51 -3.53 2.64 -19.23
C SER A 51 -2.41 2.44 -18.23
N ASN A 52 -1.45 1.55 -18.49
CA ASN A 52 -0.31 1.30 -17.60
C ASN A 52 0.75 2.41 -17.63
N TYR A 53 0.37 3.61 -17.17
CA TYR A 53 1.23 4.78 -17.09
C TYR A 53 1.61 5.07 -15.63
N PHE A 54 2.85 5.49 -15.42
CA PHE A 54 3.30 5.98 -14.13
C PHE A 54 4.16 7.23 -14.28
N THR A 55 4.10 8.12 -13.30
CA THR A 55 4.93 9.33 -13.27
C THR A 55 6.18 9.14 -12.40
N PHE A 56 7.30 9.74 -12.79
CA PHE A 56 8.50 9.87 -11.96
C PHE A 56 9.26 11.14 -12.40
N GLY A 57 9.65 11.99 -11.45
CA GLY A 57 10.33 13.27 -11.77
C GLY A 57 9.60 14.13 -12.82
N ASP A 58 8.29 14.32 -12.66
CA ASP A 58 7.39 15.04 -13.60
C ASP A 58 7.32 14.51 -15.04
N GLN A 59 7.92 13.36 -15.32
CA GLN A 59 7.82 12.66 -16.60
C GLN A 59 6.84 11.49 -16.51
N TYR A 60 6.15 11.22 -17.62
CA TYR A 60 5.26 10.08 -17.77
C TYR A 60 6.00 8.93 -18.45
N TYR A 61 5.89 7.75 -17.87
CA TYR A 61 6.48 6.52 -18.38
C TYR A 61 5.39 5.48 -18.58
N LYS A 62 5.64 4.58 -19.53
CA LYS A 62 4.84 3.38 -19.77
C LYS A 62 5.77 2.18 -19.68
N ASN A 63 5.49 1.25 -18.77
CA ASN A 63 6.32 0.06 -18.62
C ASN A 63 5.85 -1.07 -19.54
N CYS A 64 6.78 -1.93 -19.92
CA CYS A 64 6.50 -3.27 -20.45
C CYS A 64 6.40 -4.25 -19.27
N GLY A 65 5.45 -5.18 -19.31
CA GLY A 65 5.20 -6.15 -18.23
C GLY A 65 4.15 -5.71 -17.20
N LEU A 66 3.98 -6.52 -16.16
CA LEU A 66 2.96 -6.34 -15.12
C LEU A 66 3.41 -5.28 -14.09
N PRO A 67 2.65 -4.21 -13.86
CA PRO A 67 3.00 -3.20 -12.87
C PRO A 67 2.89 -3.74 -11.44
N MET A 68 4.02 -3.81 -10.75
CA MET A 68 4.05 -4.15 -9.32
C MET A 68 3.20 -3.16 -8.52
N GLY A 69 2.21 -3.67 -7.79
CA GLY A 69 1.25 -2.87 -7.02
C GLY A 69 -0.11 -2.67 -7.69
N SER A 70 -0.30 -3.10 -8.95
CA SER A 70 -1.65 -3.24 -9.52
C SER A 70 -2.35 -4.44 -8.88
N PRO A 71 -3.63 -4.32 -8.46
CA PRO A 71 -4.40 -5.44 -7.92
C PRO A 71 -4.53 -6.64 -8.88
N MET A 72 -4.45 -6.40 -10.19
CA MET A 72 -4.62 -7.44 -11.21
C MET A 72 -3.32 -8.16 -11.56
N SER A 73 -2.17 -7.55 -11.28
CA SER A 73 -0.86 -8.10 -11.64
C SER A 73 -0.55 -9.45 -10.98
N PRO A 74 -0.79 -9.67 -9.67
CA PRO A 74 -0.59 -10.98 -9.05
C PRO A 74 -1.39 -12.09 -9.75
N LEU A 75 -2.65 -11.82 -10.10
CA LEU A 75 -3.51 -12.79 -10.78
C LEU A 75 -3.02 -13.12 -12.19
N LEU A 76 -2.63 -12.10 -12.98
CA LEU A 76 -2.12 -12.32 -14.32
C LEU A 76 -0.77 -13.05 -14.33
N ALA A 77 0.10 -12.76 -13.36
CA ALA A 77 1.35 -13.50 -13.20
C ALA A 77 1.07 -14.97 -12.90
N GLU A 78 0.14 -15.25 -11.99
CA GLU A 78 -0.27 -16.60 -11.63
C GLU A 78 -0.82 -17.39 -12.83
N ILE A 79 -1.73 -16.80 -13.61
CA ILE A 79 -2.29 -17.43 -14.82
C ILE A 79 -1.20 -17.72 -15.86
N TYR A 80 -0.26 -16.78 -16.03
CA TYR A 80 0.82 -16.96 -16.98
C TYR A 80 1.77 -18.09 -16.58
N VAL A 81 2.14 -18.15 -15.29
CA VAL A 81 2.99 -19.22 -14.75
C VAL A 81 2.27 -20.56 -14.78
N ASP A 82 0.97 -20.63 -14.46
CA ASP A 82 0.18 -21.88 -14.58
C ASP A 82 0.18 -22.42 -16.01
N ASN A 83 -0.02 -21.56 -17.02
CA ASN A 83 0.06 -21.98 -18.42
C ASN A 83 1.47 -22.42 -18.82
N PHE A 84 2.52 -21.81 -18.27
CA PHE A 84 3.90 -22.27 -18.45
C PHE A 84 4.09 -23.65 -17.82
N GLU A 85 3.70 -23.81 -16.56
CA GLU A 85 3.76 -25.05 -15.79
C GLU A 85 3.05 -26.20 -16.53
N GLN A 86 1.84 -25.98 -17.05
CA GLN A 86 1.12 -26.97 -17.85
C GLN A 86 1.91 -27.45 -19.08
N LYS A 87 2.71 -26.58 -19.72
CA LYS A 87 3.57 -26.98 -20.85
C LYS A 87 4.73 -27.84 -20.37
N VAL A 88 5.34 -27.51 -19.23
CA VAL A 88 6.44 -28.30 -18.66
C VAL A 88 5.91 -29.67 -18.19
N PHE A 89 4.77 -29.70 -17.49
CA PHE A 89 4.14 -30.90 -16.92
C PHE A 89 3.62 -31.89 -17.97
N ARG A 90 3.47 -31.47 -19.23
CA ARG A 90 3.10 -32.37 -20.34
C ARG A 90 4.29 -33.13 -20.93
N THR A 91 5.50 -32.93 -20.42
CA THR A 91 6.72 -33.58 -20.93
C THR A 91 7.27 -34.61 -19.95
N ASP A 92 7.96 -35.63 -20.48
CA ASP A 92 8.53 -36.71 -19.68
C ASP A 92 9.70 -36.27 -18.79
N VAL A 93 10.23 -35.05 -19.01
CA VAL A 93 11.32 -34.46 -18.23
C VAL A 93 10.96 -34.32 -16.74
N ILE A 94 9.66 -34.24 -16.45
CA ILE A 94 9.15 -34.12 -15.07
C ILE A 94 9.01 -35.45 -14.35
N SER A 95 9.19 -36.59 -15.01
CA SER A 95 9.10 -37.93 -14.39
C SER A 95 9.98 -38.10 -13.14
N LEU A 96 11.07 -37.33 -13.02
CA LEU A 96 11.99 -37.34 -11.89
C LEU A 96 11.61 -36.39 -10.74
N VAL A 97 10.59 -35.54 -10.92
CA VAL A 97 10.06 -34.63 -9.91
C VAL A 97 8.96 -35.34 -9.13
N LEU A 98 9.23 -35.68 -7.87
CA LEU A 98 8.24 -36.33 -6.98
C LEU A 98 7.21 -35.35 -6.43
N LYS A 99 7.67 -34.15 -6.09
CA LYS A 99 6.84 -33.08 -5.54
C LYS A 99 7.27 -31.74 -6.11
N TYR A 100 6.26 -30.92 -6.40
CA TYR A 100 6.39 -29.57 -6.89
C TYR A 100 5.57 -28.66 -5.99
N TYR A 101 6.21 -27.64 -5.42
CA TYR A 101 5.56 -26.61 -4.63
C TYR A 101 5.97 -25.26 -5.17
N ARG A 102 5.02 -24.34 -5.35
CA ARG A 102 5.30 -22.97 -5.77
C ARG A 102 4.60 -21.97 -4.85
N TYR A 103 5.31 -20.91 -4.53
CA TYR A 103 4.78 -19.73 -3.88
C TYR A 103 5.18 -18.50 -4.69
N VAL A 104 4.27 -18.03 -5.56
CA VAL A 104 4.54 -16.94 -6.51
C VAL A 104 5.72 -17.29 -7.43
N ASP A 105 6.90 -16.73 -7.19
CA ASP A 105 8.17 -16.89 -7.92
C ASP A 105 9.08 -17.98 -7.32
N ASP A 106 8.95 -18.29 -6.03
CA ASP A 106 9.74 -19.31 -5.35
C ASP A 106 9.17 -20.72 -5.57
N ILE A 107 9.99 -21.63 -6.09
CA ILE A 107 9.61 -23.03 -6.37
C ILE A 107 10.50 -24.00 -5.60
N LEU A 108 9.91 -25.00 -4.96
CA LEU A 108 10.59 -26.10 -4.29
C LEU A 108 10.26 -27.42 -4.98
N LEU A 109 11.31 -28.17 -5.34
CA LEU A 109 11.20 -29.48 -5.95
C LEU A 109 11.81 -30.56 -5.05
N LEU A 110 11.11 -31.69 -4.95
CA LEU A 110 11.69 -32.95 -4.50
C LEU A 110 12.06 -33.77 -5.74
N PHE A 111 13.35 -33.89 -6.02
CA PHE A 111 13.86 -34.49 -7.25
C PHE A 111 14.60 -35.80 -6.98
N MET A 112 14.37 -36.82 -7.80
CA MET A 112 14.98 -38.17 -7.67
C MET A 112 16.18 -38.40 -8.56
N GLY A 113 16.45 -37.50 -9.50
CA GLY A 113 17.56 -37.63 -10.42
C GLY A 113 18.91 -37.21 -9.83
N ASP A 114 19.95 -37.28 -10.65
CA ASP A 114 21.30 -36.79 -10.36
C ASP A 114 21.53 -35.34 -10.84
N LEU A 115 22.70 -34.77 -10.54
CA LEU A 115 23.05 -33.40 -10.93
C LEU A 115 23.02 -33.17 -12.45
N SER A 116 23.41 -34.15 -13.26
CA SER A 116 23.39 -34.02 -14.72
C SER A 116 21.96 -33.92 -15.26
N GLN A 117 21.02 -34.62 -14.62
CA GLN A 117 19.59 -34.55 -14.93
C GLN A 117 18.98 -33.23 -14.45
N VAL A 118 19.51 -32.62 -13.38
CA VAL A 118 19.13 -31.25 -12.99
C VAL A 118 19.55 -30.25 -14.06
N ASP A 119 20.78 -30.32 -14.58
CA ASP A 119 21.24 -29.43 -15.64
C ASP A 119 20.40 -29.58 -16.93
N PHE A 120 20.01 -30.81 -17.26
CA PHE A 120 19.10 -31.09 -18.36
C PHE A 120 17.70 -30.49 -18.11
N LEU A 121 17.14 -30.69 -16.91
CA LEU A 121 15.86 -30.11 -16.51
C LEU A 121 15.90 -28.58 -16.63
N MET A 122 16.95 -27.93 -16.14
CA MET A 122 17.10 -26.48 -16.21
C MET A 122 17.25 -25.97 -17.63
N SER A 123 18.02 -26.68 -18.45
CA SER A 123 18.15 -26.36 -19.88
C SER A 123 16.80 -26.48 -20.60
N PHE A 124 16.01 -27.50 -20.25
CA PHE A 124 14.67 -27.71 -20.78
C PHE A 124 13.69 -26.62 -20.33
N ILE A 125 13.55 -26.37 -19.03
CA ILE A 125 12.65 -25.35 -18.47
C ILE A 125 12.93 -23.98 -19.11
N ASN A 126 14.20 -23.57 -19.16
CA ASN A 126 14.60 -22.31 -19.78
C ASN A 126 14.38 -22.30 -21.31
N SER A 127 14.25 -23.47 -21.95
CA SER A 127 13.94 -23.57 -23.38
C SER A 127 12.45 -23.38 -23.71
N VAL A 128 11.55 -23.65 -22.75
CA VAL A 128 10.09 -23.57 -22.96
C VAL A 128 9.63 -22.14 -23.21
N ASP A 129 10.20 -21.17 -22.48
CA ASP A 129 9.94 -19.74 -22.69
C ASP A 129 11.22 -18.90 -22.61
N LYS A 130 12.10 -19.09 -23.61
CA LYS A 130 13.41 -18.42 -23.71
C LYS A 130 13.35 -16.89 -23.67
N LYS A 131 12.20 -16.29 -23.96
CA LYS A 131 12.06 -14.84 -24.08
C LYS A 131 11.63 -14.19 -22.78
N ASN A 132 10.77 -14.86 -22.01
CA ASN A 132 10.11 -14.25 -20.87
C ASN A 132 10.55 -14.84 -19.54
N PHE A 133 10.99 -16.09 -19.44
CA PHE A 133 11.42 -16.65 -18.17
C PHE A 133 12.86 -17.15 -18.17
N GLN A 134 13.54 -16.82 -17.08
CA GLN A 134 14.83 -17.37 -16.72
C GLN A 134 14.72 -17.87 -15.28
N PHE A 135 15.11 -19.12 -15.06
CA PHE A 135 15.08 -19.75 -13.76
C PHE A 135 16.50 -19.88 -13.22
N LYS A 136 16.69 -19.48 -11.97
CA LYS A 136 17.90 -19.79 -11.20
C LYS A 136 17.67 -21.07 -10.41
N VAL A 137 18.70 -21.91 -10.33
CA VAL A 137 18.66 -23.17 -9.59
C VAL A 137 19.60 -23.11 -8.40
N GLU A 138 19.11 -23.54 -7.25
CA GLU A 138 19.92 -23.85 -6.08
C GLU A 138 19.70 -25.33 -5.73
N VAL A 139 20.79 -26.10 -5.69
CA VAL A 139 20.75 -27.52 -5.32
C VAL A 139 21.20 -27.66 -3.88
N GLY A 140 20.28 -28.04 -3.00
CA GLY A 140 20.53 -28.18 -1.56
C GLY A 140 20.86 -29.60 -1.11
N GLU A 141 20.83 -30.58 -2.02
CA GLU A 141 20.93 -32.02 -1.71
C GLU A 141 19.94 -32.48 -0.62
N ASN A 142 20.37 -32.46 0.65
CA ASN A 142 19.57 -32.83 1.81
C ASN A 142 19.07 -31.63 2.62
N SER A 143 19.51 -30.40 2.34
CA SER A 143 19.08 -29.21 3.06
C SER A 143 19.00 -27.98 2.16
N ILE A 144 17.87 -27.27 2.16
CA ILE A 144 17.71 -26.05 1.35
C ILE A 144 16.93 -24.97 2.09
N ASN A 145 17.24 -23.72 1.80
CA ASN A 145 16.45 -22.59 2.28
C ASN A 145 15.29 -22.37 1.31
N PHE A 146 14.08 -22.24 1.85
CA PHE A 146 12.87 -21.93 1.09
C PHE A 146 11.98 -21.02 1.92
N LEU A 147 11.67 -19.83 1.39
CA LEU A 147 10.99 -18.75 2.11
C LEU A 147 11.70 -18.42 3.45
N ASP A 148 10.96 -18.43 4.56
CA ASP A 148 11.47 -18.16 5.92
C ASP A 148 11.97 -19.44 6.65
N THR A 149 12.19 -20.54 5.92
CA THR A 149 12.53 -21.84 6.52
C THR A 149 13.73 -22.51 5.86
N THR A 150 14.48 -23.28 6.64
CA THR A 150 15.46 -24.25 6.15
C THR A 150 14.83 -25.63 6.26
N ILE A 151 14.71 -26.30 5.13
CA ILE A 151 14.14 -27.65 5.00
C ILE A 151 15.29 -28.62 4.96
N SER A 152 15.25 -29.67 5.79
CA SER A 152 16.24 -30.73 5.74
C SER A 152 15.60 -32.12 5.71
N ILE A 153 16.17 -33.02 4.92
CA ILE A 153 15.75 -34.42 4.82
C ILE A 153 16.77 -35.27 5.57
N GLN A 154 16.32 -35.94 6.63
CA GLN A 154 17.12 -36.92 7.35
C GLN A 154 16.43 -38.30 7.26
N GLY A 155 16.97 -39.16 6.40
CA GLY A 155 16.37 -40.45 6.10
C GLY A 155 14.97 -40.29 5.51
N ASN A 156 13.93 -40.72 6.24
CA ASN A 156 12.54 -40.62 5.82
C ASN A 156 11.74 -39.52 6.59
N LYS A 157 12.45 -38.60 7.27
CA LYS A 157 11.84 -37.49 8.01
C LYS A 157 12.26 -36.16 7.39
N ILE A 158 11.30 -35.24 7.31
CA ILE A 158 11.53 -33.84 6.94
C ILE A 158 11.56 -33.02 8.22
N GLU A 159 12.66 -32.33 8.45
CA GLU A 159 12.88 -31.44 9.57
C GLU A 159 12.96 -29.99 9.05
N TRP A 160 12.48 -29.06 9.86
CA TRP A 160 12.41 -27.65 9.50
C TRP A 160 13.13 -26.81 10.56
N GLU A 161 13.82 -25.78 10.11
CA GLU A 161 14.36 -24.72 10.96
C GLU A 161 13.95 -23.35 10.40
N ILE A 162 14.07 -22.30 11.22
CA ILE A 162 13.71 -20.96 10.78
C ILE A 162 14.95 -20.31 10.16
N TYR A 163 14.84 -19.95 8.89
CA TYR A 163 15.91 -19.30 8.17
C TYR A 163 15.84 -17.78 8.39
N ARG A 164 17.00 -17.17 8.64
CA ARG A 164 17.16 -15.71 8.68
C ARG A 164 18.37 -15.36 7.83
N LYS A 165 18.21 -14.42 6.89
CA LYS A 165 19.31 -13.91 6.08
C LYS A 165 20.37 -13.29 6.98
N THR A 166 21.63 -13.34 6.56
CA THR A 166 22.77 -12.76 7.30
C THR A 166 22.63 -11.25 7.53
N SER A 167 21.87 -10.56 6.66
CA SER A 167 21.53 -9.14 6.78
C SER A 167 20.37 -8.84 7.74
N TYR A 168 19.81 -9.84 8.42
CA TYR A 168 18.73 -9.63 9.38
C TYR A 168 19.23 -8.89 10.62
N THR A 169 18.70 -7.69 10.85
CA THR A 169 19.19 -6.75 11.87
C THR A 169 18.54 -6.89 13.24
N ASP A 170 17.66 -7.88 13.43
CA ASP A 170 16.82 -8.05 14.62
C ASP A 170 15.93 -6.83 14.96
N ALA A 171 15.81 -5.86 14.05
CA ALA A 171 15.10 -4.61 14.31
C ALA A 171 13.57 -4.83 14.34
N ILE A 172 12.96 -4.55 15.49
CA ILE A 172 11.50 -4.49 15.65
C ILE A 172 11.11 -3.14 16.25
N ILE A 173 9.81 -2.90 16.45
CA ILE A 173 9.34 -1.69 17.15
C ILE A 173 10.01 -1.64 18.53
N PRO A 174 10.80 -0.60 18.88
CA PRO A 174 11.48 -0.54 20.18
C PRO A 174 10.52 -0.49 21.36
N PHE A 175 10.91 -1.03 22.51
CA PHE A 175 10.05 -1.07 23.71
C PHE A 175 9.62 0.33 24.18
N ASN A 176 10.54 1.30 24.12
CA ASN A 176 10.32 2.70 24.53
C ASN A 176 9.57 3.55 23.49
N SER A 177 9.24 3.02 22.31
CA SER A 177 8.53 3.76 21.27
C SER A 177 7.10 4.15 21.70
N VAL A 178 6.60 5.28 21.18
CA VAL A 178 5.21 5.72 21.38
C VAL A 178 4.29 4.98 20.39
N SER A 179 4.23 3.66 20.53
CA SER A 179 3.40 2.77 19.70
C SER A 179 2.41 1.99 20.56
N PRO A 180 1.24 1.60 20.02
CA PRO A 180 0.32 0.74 20.71
C PRO A 180 0.99 -0.55 21.17
N ASP A 181 0.72 -0.90 22.41
CA ASP A 181 1.17 -2.11 23.08
C ASP A 181 0.85 -3.40 22.30
N ALA A 182 -0.28 -3.42 21.59
CA ALA A 182 -0.67 -4.51 20.73
C ALA A 182 0.29 -4.68 19.53
N HIS A 183 0.77 -3.58 18.94
CA HIS A 183 1.68 -3.60 17.80
C HIS A 183 3.06 -4.06 18.23
N LYS A 184 3.56 -3.56 19.37
CA LYS A 184 4.81 -4.01 19.99
C LYS A 184 4.80 -5.52 20.27
N ARG A 185 3.67 -6.04 20.78
CA ARG A 185 3.50 -7.47 21.08
C ARG A 185 3.29 -8.36 19.85
N ALA A 186 2.83 -7.80 18.73
CA ALA A 186 2.39 -8.58 17.58
C ALA A 186 3.52 -9.49 17.04
N PHE A 187 4.75 -8.97 16.97
CA PHE A 187 5.92 -9.74 16.56
C PHE A 187 6.14 -10.97 17.44
N PHE A 188 6.18 -10.79 18.76
CA PHE A 188 6.41 -11.91 19.69
C PHE A 188 5.28 -12.93 19.67
N VAL A 189 4.03 -12.48 19.53
CA VAL A 189 2.88 -13.38 19.37
C VAL A 189 3.05 -14.22 18.11
N PHE A 190 3.39 -13.60 16.99
CA PHE A 190 3.65 -14.29 15.72
C PHE A 190 4.80 -15.29 15.83
N ALA A 191 5.96 -14.87 16.35
CA ALA A 191 7.15 -15.72 16.45
C ALA A 191 6.90 -16.94 17.35
N ILE A 192 6.20 -16.76 18.47
CA ILE A 192 5.83 -17.83 19.40
C ILE A 192 4.77 -18.74 18.78
N ASP A 193 3.76 -18.19 18.09
CA ASP A 193 2.77 -19.01 17.39
C ASP A 193 3.42 -19.87 16.31
N ARG A 194 4.37 -19.31 15.56
CA ARG A 194 5.16 -20.03 14.56
C ARG A 194 5.96 -21.16 15.22
N LEU A 195 6.64 -20.88 16.33
CA LEU A 195 7.39 -21.88 17.10
C LEU A 195 6.50 -23.05 17.57
N ILE A 196 5.30 -22.75 18.07
CA ILE A 196 4.36 -23.76 18.58
C ILE A 196 3.74 -24.58 17.45
N ASN A 197 3.40 -23.96 16.32
CA ASN A 197 2.67 -24.64 15.26
C ASN A 197 3.56 -25.44 14.29
N LEU A 198 4.81 -25.01 14.07
CA LEU A 198 5.72 -25.66 13.12
C LEU A 198 6.66 -26.68 13.76
N GLU A 199 6.87 -26.60 15.08
CA GLU A 199 7.78 -27.48 15.85
C GLU A 199 9.13 -27.70 15.12
N PRO A 200 9.99 -26.66 15.04
CA PRO A 200 11.26 -26.79 14.35
C PRO A 200 12.16 -27.81 15.04
N LYS A 201 13.15 -28.35 14.30
CA LYS A 201 14.11 -29.34 14.78
C LYS A 201 14.69 -29.01 16.16
N ASN A 202 15.09 -27.74 16.32
CA ASN A 202 15.69 -27.22 17.54
C ASN A 202 14.87 -26.04 18.09
N PRO A 203 13.75 -26.29 18.80
CA PRO A 203 12.85 -25.22 19.23
C PRO A 203 13.48 -24.29 20.28
N GLN A 204 14.45 -24.81 21.05
CA GLN A 204 15.17 -24.02 22.04
C GLN A 204 16.08 -22.96 21.41
N ILE A 205 16.69 -23.25 20.25
CA ILE A 205 17.53 -22.30 19.53
C ILE A 205 16.69 -21.12 19.03
N GLU A 206 15.52 -21.41 18.47
CA GLU A 206 14.59 -20.36 18.04
C GLU A 206 14.10 -19.54 19.23
N LEU A 207 13.74 -20.18 20.36
CA LEU A 207 13.31 -19.47 21.55
C LEU A 207 14.41 -18.52 22.07
N ASN A 208 15.66 -18.98 22.13
CA ASN A 208 16.80 -18.15 22.52
C ASN A 208 16.98 -16.97 21.56
N THR A 209 16.76 -17.19 20.26
CA THR A 209 16.82 -16.14 19.24
C THR A 209 15.72 -15.09 19.45
N ILE A 210 14.48 -15.52 19.73
CA ILE A 210 13.37 -14.59 20.03
C ILE A 210 13.66 -13.76 21.28
N VAL A 211 14.23 -14.38 22.32
CA VAL A 211 14.65 -13.67 23.54
C VAL A 211 15.76 -12.67 23.25
N LYS A 212 16.75 -13.03 22.40
CA LYS A 212 17.81 -12.13 21.97
C LYS A 212 17.27 -10.91 21.20
N ILE A 213 16.32 -11.13 20.28
CA ILE A 213 15.63 -10.04 19.56
C ILE A 213 14.89 -9.14 20.57
N ALA A 214 14.24 -9.72 21.57
CA ALA A 214 13.57 -8.95 22.62
C ALA A 214 14.55 -8.06 23.40
N THR A 215 15.66 -8.62 23.86
CA THR A 215 16.66 -7.88 24.64
C THR A 215 17.32 -6.77 23.82
N ASN A 216 17.63 -7.04 22.54
CA ASN A 216 18.23 -6.05 21.64
C ASN A 216 17.33 -4.82 21.42
N ASN A 217 16.00 -5.00 21.51
CA ASN A 217 15.02 -3.92 21.31
C ASN A 217 14.46 -3.36 22.64
N GLY A 218 15.10 -3.69 23.77
CA GLY A 218 14.76 -3.17 25.10
C GLY A 218 13.55 -3.82 25.78
N TYR A 219 13.09 -4.97 25.30
CA TYR A 219 11.98 -5.70 25.91
C TYR A 219 12.47 -6.62 27.05
N PRO A 220 11.72 -6.72 28.16
CA PRO A 220 12.06 -7.64 29.23
C PRO A 220 11.80 -9.11 28.78
N PRO A 221 12.76 -10.04 28.98
CA PRO A 221 12.56 -11.46 28.61
C PRO A 221 11.33 -12.10 29.24
N SER A 222 10.94 -11.68 30.45
CA SER A 222 9.73 -12.13 31.15
C SER A 222 8.46 -11.95 30.32
N MET A 223 8.39 -10.90 29.49
CA MET A 223 7.27 -10.65 28.59
C MET A 223 7.14 -11.73 27.52
N VAL A 224 8.26 -12.15 26.93
CA VAL A 224 8.29 -13.24 25.93
C VAL A 224 7.79 -14.54 26.55
N PHE A 225 8.29 -14.89 27.73
CA PHE A 225 7.85 -16.10 28.44
C PHE A 225 6.38 -16.06 28.84
N ASN A 226 5.86 -14.89 29.25
CA ASN A 226 4.45 -14.72 29.56
C ASN A 226 3.55 -14.89 28.32
N ILE A 227 3.99 -14.35 27.18
CA ILE A 227 3.30 -14.57 25.89
C ILE A 227 3.33 -16.06 25.56
N MET A 228 4.47 -16.73 25.68
CA MET A 228 4.64 -18.15 25.41
C MET A 228 3.67 -19.01 26.23
N LYS A 229 3.66 -18.86 27.56
CA LYS A 229 2.73 -19.58 28.46
C LYS A 229 1.27 -19.36 28.06
N LYS A 230 0.91 -18.12 27.72
CA LYS A 230 -0.44 -17.78 27.28
C LYS A 230 -0.79 -18.48 25.96
N ARG A 231 0.11 -18.47 24.97
CA ARG A 231 -0.11 -19.07 23.65
C ARG A 231 -0.17 -20.59 23.73
N GLN A 232 0.72 -21.23 24.49
CA GLN A 232 0.67 -22.68 24.77
C GLN A 232 -0.68 -23.09 25.38
N ARG A 233 -1.17 -22.35 26.38
CA ARG A 233 -2.49 -22.61 26.98
C ARG A 233 -3.62 -22.49 25.95
N ILE A 234 -3.56 -21.53 25.03
CA ILE A 234 -4.55 -21.37 23.96
C ILE A 234 -4.49 -22.56 22.98
N ALA A 235 -3.29 -22.97 22.56
CA ALA A 235 -3.10 -24.12 21.67
C ALA A 235 -3.64 -25.41 22.31
N MET A 236 -3.29 -25.66 23.58
CA MET A 236 -3.78 -26.79 24.35
C MET A 236 -5.32 -26.78 24.44
N ASN A 237 -5.91 -25.64 24.79
CA ASN A 237 -7.36 -25.53 24.88
C ASN A 237 -8.07 -25.79 23.54
N LYS A 238 -7.50 -25.36 22.42
CA LYS A 238 -8.04 -25.66 21.08
C LYS A 238 -8.00 -27.15 20.75
N MET A 239 -6.98 -27.86 21.22
CA MET A 239 -6.81 -29.30 20.99
C MET A 239 -7.82 -30.13 21.78
N PHE A 240 -8.10 -29.75 23.04
CA PHE A 240 -9.00 -30.51 23.92
C PHE A 240 -10.45 -30.07 23.88
N TYR A 241 -10.74 -28.81 23.55
CA TYR A 241 -12.09 -28.26 23.59
C TYR A 241 -12.48 -27.68 22.23
N LYS A 242 -13.53 -28.26 21.62
CA LYS A 242 -14.26 -27.59 20.54
C LYS A 242 -14.91 -26.35 21.13
N THR A 243 -14.36 -25.17 20.85
CA THR A 243 -15.00 -23.90 21.20
C THR A 243 -16.40 -23.89 20.61
N LYS A 244 -17.45 -23.91 21.45
CA LYS A 244 -18.77 -23.47 21.00
C LYS A 244 -18.57 -22.07 20.43
N GLY A 245 -18.93 -21.87 19.16
CA GLY A 245 -18.82 -20.58 18.49
C GLY A 245 -19.40 -19.52 19.42
N LYS A 246 -18.56 -18.60 19.90
CA LYS A 246 -19.10 -17.44 20.62
C LYS A 246 -20.02 -16.76 19.63
N ILE A 247 -21.29 -16.62 19.99
CA ILE A 247 -22.20 -15.70 19.30
C ILE A 247 -21.51 -14.35 19.38
N GLU A 248 -20.92 -13.92 18.27
CA GLU A 248 -20.25 -12.63 18.19
C GLU A 248 -21.34 -11.56 18.21
N ASN A 249 -21.68 -11.08 19.41
CA ASN A 249 -22.34 -9.78 19.49
C ASN A 249 -21.46 -8.80 18.72
N VAL A 250 -22.00 -8.21 17.65
CA VAL A 250 -21.29 -7.29 16.77
C VAL A 250 -20.74 -6.14 17.63
N LYS A 251 -19.44 -6.21 17.94
CA LYS A 251 -18.78 -5.16 18.72
C LYS A 251 -18.45 -4.04 17.76
N TYR A 252 -19.10 -2.90 17.91
CA TYR A 252 -18.72 -1.70 17.17
C TYR A 252 -17.28 -1.31 17.55
N TYR A 253 -16.40 -1.24 16.55
CA TYR A 253 -15.02 -0.79 16.72
C TYR A 253 -14.92 0.71 16.42
N VAL A 254 -14.34 1.45 17.35
CA VAL A 254 -13.97 2.86 17.16
C VAL A 254 -12.47 2.92 16.92
N LYS A 255 -12.07 3.50 15.79
CA LYS A 255 -10.66 3.73 15.46
C LYS A 255 -10.23 5.06 16.04
N ILE A 256 -9.15 5.09 16.82
CA ILE A 256 -8.59 6.33 17.37
C ILE A 256 -7.07 6.39 17.17
N PRO A 257 -6.49 7.58 16.98
CA PRO A 257 -5.05 7.74 16.87
C PRO A 257 -4.37 7.41 18.20
N PHE A 258 -3.18 6.82 18.13
CA PHE A 258 -2.36 6.57 19.31
C PHE A 258 -1.48 7.76 19.66
N LEU A 259 -1.77 8.40 20.79
CA LEU A 259 -1.11 9.56 21.38
C LEU A 259 -0.59 9.24 22.80
N GLY A 260 -0.25 7.96 23.05
CA GLY A 260 0.20 7.50 24.36
C GLY A 260 -0.95 7.40 25.38
N GLN A 261 -0.69 7.89 26.60
CA GLN A 261 -1.60 7.71 27.75
C GLN A 261 -2.99 8.32 27.53
N VAL A 262 -3.08 9.45 26.81
CA VAL A 262 -4.35 10.10 26.50
C VAL A 262 -5.26 9.16 25.71
N SER A 263 -4.72 8.47 24.71
CA SER A 263 -5.48 7.50 23.91
C SER A 263 -5.92 6.30 24.75
N HIS A 264 -5.14 5.88 25.75
CA HIS A 264 -5.56 4.83 26.69
C HIS A 264 -6.74 5.26 27.57
N ASN A 265 -6.72 6.49 28.08
CA ASN A 265 -7.82 7.03 28.89
C ASN A 265 -9.11 7.14 28.07
N ILE A 266 -9.00 7.65 26.83
CA ILE A 266 -10.12 7.68 25.87
C ILE A 266 -10.62 6.26 25.58
N ALA A 267 -9.71 5.32 25.35
CA ALA A 267 -10.08 3.93 25.10
C ALA A 267 -10.80 3.28 26.27
N HIS A 268 -10.38 3.56 27.51
CA HIS A 268 -11.05 3.08 28.71
C HIS A 268 -12.49 3.60 28.80
N TYR A 269 -12.70 4.90 28.55
CA TYR A 269 -14.04 5.49 28.51
C TYR A 269 -14.91 4.86 27.42
N ILE A 270 -14.40 4.73 26.18
CA ILE A 270 -15.15 4.11 25.08
C ILE A 270 -15.48 2.64 25.36
N ASN A 271 -14.56 1.91 26.00
CA ASN A 271 -14.78 0.52 26.42
C ASN A 271 -15.89 0.40 27.46
N SER A 272 -16.02 1.36 28.40
CA SER A 272 -17.14 1.40 29.36
C SER A 272 -18.50 1.62 28.69
N LEU A 273 -18.53 2.22 27.50
CA LEU A 273 -19.74 2.38 26.67
C LEU A 273 -20.08 1.13 25.84
N GLY A 274 -19.42 0.00 26.08
CA GLY A 274 -19.65 -1.26 25.38
C GLY A 274 -19.06 -1.34 23.96
N LYS A 275 -18.29 -0.33 23.53
CA LYS A 275 -17.60 -0.30 22.24
C LYS A 275 -16.16 -0.78 22.38
N LYS A 276 -15.56 -1.30 21.32
CA LYS A 276 -14.13 -1.66 21.33
C LYS A 276 -13.32 -0.57 20.64
N VAL A 277 -12.08 -0.39 21.08
CA VAL A 277 -11.16 0.57 20.48
C VAL A 277 -10.04 -0.12 19.71
N ALA A 278 -9.76 0.38 18.51
CA ALA A 278 -8.61 0.02 17.71
C ALA A 278 -7.70 1.25 17.55
N PHE A 279 -6.43 1.10 17.89
CA PHE A 279 -5.45 2.17 17.74
C PHE A 279 -4.81 2.13 16.35
N TYR A 280 -4.54 3.30 15.78
CA TYR A 280 -3.67 3.43 14.61
C TYR A 280 -2.55 4.45 14.87
N PRO A 281 -1.33 4.23 14.35
CA PRO A 281 -0.26 5.21 14.46
C PRO A 281 -0.56 6.42 13.56
N LEU A 282 -0.36 7.63 14.08
CA LEU A 282 -0.44 8.85 13.27
C LEU A 282 0.75 8.97 12.33
N MET A 283 1.95 8.67 12.86
CA MET A 283 3.19 8.74 12.12
C MET A 283 3.52 7.37 11.55
N THR A 284 3.24 7.19 10.26
CA THR A 284 3.59 5.98 9.53
C THR A 284 4.89 6.21 8.77
N THR A 285 5.66 5.15 8.55
CA THR A 285 6.83 5.20 7.66
C THR A 285 6.45 5.72 6.27
N LYS A 286 5.21 5.45 5.82
CA LYS A 286 4.65 6.06 4.61
C LYS A 286 4.72 7.59 4.65
N LEU A 287 4.42 8.28 5.75
CA LEU A 287 4.50 9.75 5.78
C LEU A 287 5.93 10.29 5.61
N PHE A 288 6.94 9.54 6.04
CA PHE A 288 8.36 9.96 5.97
C PHE A 288 9.07 9.45 4.71
N LEU A 289 8.73 8.24 4.25
CA LEU A 289 9.37 7.54 3.14
C LEU A 289 8.52 7.58 1.86
N SER A 290 7.24 7.99 1.92
CA SER A 290 6.54 8.32 0.69
C SER A 290 7.15 9.59 0.15
N ASN A 291 8.10 9.40 -0.77
CA ASN A 291 8.13 10.18 -1.98
C ASN A 291 6.73 10.07 -2.59
N GLN A 292 5.76 10.85 -2.11
CA GLN A 292 4.68 11.28 -2.99
C GLN A 292 5.45 11.93 -4.14
N LYS A 293 5.59 11.18 -5.24
CA LYS A 293 6.15 11.61 -6.52
C LYS A 293 5.91 13.10 -6.61
N ASN A 294 6.96 13.93 -6.55
CA ASN A 294 6.87 15.38 -6.36
C ASN A 294 5.69 15.92 -7.15
N MET A 295 4.54 16.03 -6.48
CA MET A 295 3.31 16.42 -7.16
C MET A 295 3.30 17.90 -6.94
N ASP A 296 3.23 18.67 -8.03
CA ASP A 296 3.20 20.12 -7.98
C ASP A 296 2.29 20.56 -6.81
N PRO A 297 2.82 21.31 -5.83
CA PRO A 297 2.05 21.88 -4.73
C PRO A 297 0.71 22.48 -5.15
N MET A 298 0.65 23.07 -6.35
CA MET A 298 -0.54 23.67 -6.93
C MET A 298 -1.65 22.65 -7.28
N LEU A 299 -1.33 21.36 -7.45
CA LEU A 299 -2.29 20.30 -7.72
C LEU A 299 -2.96 19.73 -6.45
N LYS A 300 -2.51 20.12 -5.26
CA LYS A 300 -3.09 19.68 -3.98
C LYS A 300 -4.13 20.67 -3.45
N SER A 301 -4.97 20.22 -2.54
CA SER A 301 -5.86 21.07 -1.75
C SER A 301 -5.10 21.68 -0.58
N GLY A 302 -5.57 22.80 -0.05
CA GLY A 302 -4.86 23.48 1.02
C GLY A 302 -5.26 24.93 1.24
N VAL A 303 -4.44 25.59 2.05
CA VAL A 303 -4.48 27.03 2.31
C VAL A 303 -3.50 27.72 1.37
N TYR A 304 -3.98 28.74 0.68
CA TYR A 304 -3.21 29.54 -0.27
C TYR A 304 -3.33 31.02 0.03
N GLU A 305 -2.34 31.75 -0.43
CA GLU A 305 -2.20 33.19 -0.33
C GLU A 305 -2.19 33.78 -1.74
N ILE A 306 -2.93 34.87 -1.92
CA ILE A 306 -2.91 35.70 -3.12
C ILE A 306 -2.50 37.10 -2.68
N ALA A 307 -1.34 37.55 -3.16
CA ALA A 307 -0.82 38.89 -2.90
C ALA A 307 -1.10 39.81 -4.09
N CYS A 308 -1.60 41.01 -3.80
CA CYS A 308 -1.78 42.08 -4.76
C CYS A 308 -0.61 43.06 -4.72
N ASN A 309 -0.34 43.73 -5.84
CA ASN A 309 0.69 44.78 -5.95
C ASN A 309 0.49 45.95 -4.98
N CYS A 310 -0.73 46.16 -4.48
CA CYS A 310 -1.03 47.20 -3.50
C CYS A 310 -0.70 46.81 -2.04
N GLY A 311 -0.14 45.61 -1.81
CA GLY A 311 0.15 45.08 -0.49
C GLY A 311 -1.02 44.37 0.20
N ALA A 312 -2.21 44.33 -0.43
CA ALA A 312 -3.32 43.54 0.08
C ALA A 312 -3.06 42.04 -0.09
N VAL A 313 -3.39 41.26 0.95
CA VAL A 313 -3.19 39.81 1.00
C VAL A 313 -4.51 39.11 1.25
N TYR A 314 -4.84 38.16 0.38
CA TYR A 314 -5.99 37.27 0.55
C TYR A 314 -5.53 35.87 0.92
N VAL A 315 -6.07 35.32 2.01
CA VAL A 315 -5.83 33.93 2.42
C VAL A 315 -7.11 33.14 2.31
N GLY A 316 -7.07 32.06 1.53
CA GLY A 316 -8.22 31.18 1.28
C GLY A 316 -7.91 29.72 1.53
N GLN A 317 -8.93 28.94 1.89
CA GLN A 317 -8.86 27.48 1.93
C GLN A 317 -9.61 26.88 0.75
N SER A 318 -8.99 25.95 0.02
CA SER A 318 -9.62 25.23 -1.09
C SER A 318 -9.77 23.74 -0.80
N GLY A 319 -10.96 23.23 -1.11
CA GLY A 319 -11.25 21.80 -1.17
C GLY A 319 -10.73 21.09 -2.42
N ARG A 320 -10.32 21.87 -3.43
CA ARG A 320 -9.87 21.44 -4.77
C ARG A 320 -8.38 21.75 -4.92
N ALA A 321 -7.78 21.28 -6.02
CA ALA A 321 -6.44 21.70 -6.41
C ALA A 321 -6.33 23.24 -6.40
N LEU A 322 -5.26 23.76 -5.78
CA LEU A 322 -5.03 25.21 -5.68
C LEU A 322 -5.04 25.88 -7.05
N ILE A 323 -4.44 25.25 -8.08
CA ILE A 323 -4.45 25.76 -9.46
C ILE A 323 -5.87 25.97 -9.99
N THR A 324 -6.76 24.99 -9.78
CA THR A 324 -8.15 25.08 -10.20
C THR A 324 -8.84 26.24 -9.50
N ARG A 325 -8.57 26.42 -8.20
CA ARG A 325 -9.19 27.48 -7.41
C ARG A 325 -8.68 28.87 -7.84
N ILE A 326 -7.39 28.99 -8.12
CA ILE A 326 -6.79 30.22 -8.64
C ILE A 326 -7.39 30.57 -10.02
N CYS A 327 -7.50 29.59 -10.93
CA CYS A 327 -8.16 29.79 -12.22
C CYS A 327 -9.63 30.20 -12.07
N GLU A 328 -10.36 29.69 -11.07
CA GLU A 328 -11.73 30.13 -10.78
C GLU A 328 -11.79 31.61 -10.38
N HIS A 329 -10.81 32.12 -9.62
CA HIS A 329 -10.71 33.55 -9.29
C HIS A 329 -10.49 34.42 -10.54
N TYR A 330 -9.57 34.04 -11.42
CA TYR A 330 -9.31 34.74 -12.69
C TYR A 330 -10.45 34.61 -13.71
N ALA A 331 -11.14 33.46 -13.77
CA ALA A 331 -12.27 33.28 -14.67
C ALA A 331 -13.44 34.18 -14.29
N ASN A 332 -13.65 34.43 -13.00
CA ASN A 332 -14.69 35.34 -12.52
C ASN A 332 -14.40 36.80 -12.88
N THR A 333 -13.13 37.24 -12.77
CA THR A 333 -12.74 38.60 -13.19
C THR A 333 -12.87 38.78 -14.71
N ASN A 334 -12.41 37.81 -15.50
CA ASN A 334 -12.52 37.87 -16.97
C ASN A 334 -13.97 37.88 -17.47
N ARG A 335 -14.87 37.11 -16.82
CA ARG A 335 -16.31 37.13 -17.14
C ARG A 335 -16.95 38.48 -16.82
N TYR A 336 -16.48 39.16 -15.79
CA TYR A 336 -16.92 40.50 -15.45
C TYR A 336 -16.50 41.51 -16.52
N TYR A 337 -15.21 41.57 -16.88
CA TYR A 337 -14.73 42.51 -17.92
C TYR A 337 -15.48 42.33 -19.24
N LYS A 338 -15.65 41.08 -19.71
CA LYS A 338 -16.46 40.79 -20.89
C LYS A 338 -17.92 41.22 -20.75
N ALA A 339 -18.52 41.12 -19.56
CA ALA A 339 -19.90 41.56 -19.35
C ALA A 339 -20.02 43.09 -19.37
N VAL A 340 -18.99 43.81 -18.91
CA VAL A 340 -18.92 45.28 -18.97
C VAL A 340 -18.71 45.78 -20.41
N GLU A 341 -17.87 45.12 -21.19
CA GLU A 341 -17.66 45.44 -22.61
C GLU A 341 -18.94 45.28 -23.45
N ASN A 342 -19.83 44.37 -23.05
CA ASN A 342 -21.10 44.10 -23.75
C ASN A 342 -22.28 44.93 -23.22
N ILE A 343 -22.03 46.04 -22.53
CA ILE A 343 -23.10 46.93 -22.07
C ILE A 343 -23.72 47.66 -23.25
N ASP A 344 -25.05 47.62 -23.30
CA ASP A 344 -25.83 48.35 -24.29
C ASP A 344 -25.90 49.83 -23.88
N LEU A 345 -25.24 50.70 -24.66
CA LEU A 345 -25.12 52.13 -24.40
C LEU A 345 -26.47 52.88 -24.57
N ASP A 346 -27.43 52.30 -25.28
CA ASP A 346 -28.75 52.90 -25.51
C ASP A 346 -29.71 52.72 -24.33
N LYS A 347 -29.30 51.95 -23.31
CA LYS A 347 -30.06 51.68 -22.09
C LYS A 347 -29.38 52.30 -20.88
N ASN A 348 -30.07 52.34 -19.73
CA ASN A 348 -29.51 52.89 -18.49
C ASN A 348 -28.27 52.09 -18.05
N VAL A 349 -27.10 52.63 -18.37
CA VAL A 349 -25.77 52.06 -18.16
C VAL A 349 -25.53 51.76 -16.67
N ASN A 350 -25.90 52.68 -15.78
CA ASN A 350 -25.70 52.52 -14.34
C ASN A 350 -26.48 51.32 -13.78
N ASN A 351 -27.70 51.09 -14.26
CA ASN A 351 -28.49 49.92 -13.85
C ASN A 351 -27.92 48.60 -14.40
N GLN A 352 -27.35 48.61 -15.61
CA GLN A 352 -26.69 47.43 -16.17
C GLN A 352 -25.39 47.10 -15.42
N ILE A 353 -24.55 48.10 -15.15
CA ILE A 353 -23.34 47.97 -14.34
C ILE A 353 -23.67 47.41 -12.96
N ASN A 354 -24.69 47.96 -12.28
CA ASN A 354 -25.09 47.48 -10.95
C ASN A 354 -25.57 46.02 -10.96
N ARG A 355 -26.29 45.59 -12.01
CA ARG A 355 -26.70 44.18 -12.20
C ARG A 355 -25.51 43.26 -12.48
N ILE A 356 -24.56 43.70 -13.29
CA ILE A 356 -23.34 42.94 -13.60
C ILE A 356 -22.48 42.82 -12.35
N LYS A 357 -22.29 43.92 -11.59
CA LYS A 357 -21.60 43.91 -10.29
C LYS A 357 -22.25 42.92 -9.33
N ALA A 358 -23.56 43.01 -9.09
CA ALA A 358 -24.27 42.08 -8.21
C ALA A 358 -24.12 40.59 -8.62
N LYS A 359 -23.94 40.30 -9.92
CA LYS A 359 -23.82 38.92 -10.43
C LYS A 359 -22.43 38.30 -10.24
N TYR A 360 -21.37 39.11 -10.23
CA TYR A 360 -19.97 38.62 -10.31
C TYR A 360 -19.05 39.08 -9.17
N VAL A 361 -19.31 40.23 -8.55
CA VAL A 361 -18.50 40.83 -7.47
C VAL A 361 -18.64 39.93 -6.21
N ASN A 362 -19.85 39.72 -5.69
CA ASN A 362 -20.09 38.95 -4.46
C ASN A 362 -19.71 37.45 -4.42
N LYS A 363 -19.03 36.90 -5.44
CA LYS A 363 -18.58 35.50 -5.47
C LYS A 363 -17.13 35.32 -4.99
N SER A 364 -16.33 36.37 -4.94
CA SER A 364 -14.89 36.25 -4.66
C SER A 364 -14.31 37.59 -4.20
N SER A 365 -13.85 37.65 -2.94
CA SER A 365 -13.20 38.83 -2.37
C SER A 365 -11.95 39.27 -3.14
N VAL A 366 -11.26 38.34 -3.78
CA VAL A 366 -10.13 38.64 -4.68
C VAL A 366 -10.62 39.39 -5.92
N SER A 367 -11.77 38.98 -6.47
CA SER A 367 -12.36 39.61 -7.65
C SER A 367 -12.92 40.99 -7.31
N ASP A 368 -13.47 41.16 -6.10
CA ASP A 368 -13.91 42.46 -5.56
C ASP A 368 -12.75 43.45 -5.45
N HIS A 369 -11.65 43.00 -4.86
CA HIS A 369 -10.46 43.82 -4.69
C HIS A 369 -9.85 44.27 -6.03
N ILE A 370 -9.71 43.35 -6.98
CA ILE A 370 -9.23 43.67 -8.35
C ILE A 370 -10.18 44.66 -9.03
N PHE A 371 -11.48 44.50 -8.80
CA PHE A 371 -12.49 45.38 -9.39
C PHE A 371 -12.44 46.81 -8.81
N GLU A 372 -12.35 46.95 -7.50
CA GLU A 372 -12.34 48.26 -6.83
C GLU A 372 -11.06 49.03 -7.12
N THR A 373 -9.94 48.32 -7.23
CA THR A 373 -8.61 48.95 -7.32
C THR A 373 -8.00 48.94 -8.72
N GLY A 374 -8.51 48.11 -9.64
CA GLY A 374 -7.94 47.94 -10.97
C GLY A 374 -6.57 47.26 -10.99
N HIS A 375 -6.11 46.70 -9.86
CA HIS A 375 -4.79 46.10 -9.75
C HIS A 375 -4.73 44.68 -10.29
N GLU A 376 -3.58 44.33 -10.87
CA GLU A 376 -3.25 42.95 -11.17
C GLU A 376 -2.73 42.22 -9.91
N VAL A 377 -3.07 40.93 -9.84
CA VAL A 377 -2.60 40.03 -8.79
C VAL A 377 -1.16 39.62 -9.09
N ALA A 378 -0.28 39.78 -8.11
CA ALA A 378 1.17 39.69 -8.26
C ALA A 378 1.70 38.27 -8.08
N MET A 379 1.21 37.57 -7.05
CA MET A 379 1.81 36.32 -6.62
C MET A 379 0.80 35.42 -5.92
N CYS A 380 0.80 34.14 -6.29
CA CYS A 380 0.03 33.09 -5.61
C CYS A 380 1.00 32.12 -4.93
N ARG A 381 0.82 31.89 -3.62
CA ARG A 381 1.66 30.99 -2.83
C ARG A 381 0.82 29.96 -2.10
N ALA A 382 1.27 28.71 -2.06
CA ALA A 382 0.72 27.71 -1.16
C ALA A 382 1.28 27.93 0.26
N LEU A 383 0.41 28.17 1.25
CA LEU A 383 0.81 28.31 2.65
C LEU A 383 0.83 26.97 3.39
N HIS A 384 -0.17 26.13 3.13
CA HIS A 384 -0.26 24.80 3.72
C HIS A 384 -0.99 23.85 2.79
N LEU A 385 -0.45 22.66 2.57
CA LEU A 385 -1.09 21.63 1.75
C LEU A 385 -1.70 20.56 2.66
N CYS A 386 -2.94 20.17 2.37
CA CYS A 386 -3.59 19.07 3.10
C CYS A 386 -2.77 17.79 2.90
N ARG A 387 -2.44 17.08 4.00
CA ARG A 387 -1.68 15.81 3.92
C ARG A 387 -2.54 14.67 3.39
N ALA A 388 -3.84 14.71 3.65
CA ALA A 388 -4.79 13.74 3.15
C ALA A 388 -6.19 14.35 2.96
N GLY A 389 -6.88 13.94 1.88
CA GLY A 389 -8.27 14.35 1.64
C GLY A 389 -8.42 15.74 1.02
N ARG A 390 -9.68 16.23 0.98
CA ARG A 390 -10.02 17.47 0.29
C ARG A 390 -9.85 18.72 1.16
N ARG A 391 -9.94 18.62 2.49
CA ARG A 391 -9.86 19.75 3.42
C ARG A 391 -8.90 19.42 4.56
N LEU A 392 -8.48 20.46 5.28
CA LEU A 392 -7.72 20.31 6.52
C LEU A 392 -8.49 19.41 7.47
N ASP A 393 -7.83 18.40 8.03
CA ASP A 393 -8.41 17.69 9.17
C ASP A 393 -8.35 18.56 10.45
N ILE A 394 -9.05 18.13 11.51
CA ILE A 394 -9.14 18.90 12.77
C ILE A 394 -7.74 19.08 13.39
N LEU A 395 -6.86 18.11 13.23
CA LEU A 395 -5.49 18.13 13.76
C LEU A 395 -4.60 19.08 12.96
N GLU A 396 -4.69 19.06 11.64
CA GLU A 396 -4.02 20.00 10.73
C GLU A 396 -4.49 21.42 11.00
N SER A 397 -5.78 21.61 11.24
CA SER A 397 -6.35 22.91 11.59
C SER A 397 -5.78 23.43 12.92
N LEU A 398 -5.68 22.58 13.94
CA LEU A 398 -5.09 22.92 15.23
C LEU A 398 -3.58 23.18 15.14
N LEU A 399 -2.85 22.39 14.34
CA LEU A 399 -1.42 22.58 14.11
C LEU A 399 -1.15 23.91 13.39
N LEU A 400 -1.95 24.24 12.38
CA LEU A 400 -1.84 25.46 11.60
C LEU A 400 -2.18 26.68 12.48
N LEU A 401 -3.21 26.60 13.31
CA LEU A 401 -3.51 27.58 14.36
C LEU A 401 -2.33 27.76 15.32
N HIS A 402 -1.74 26.67 15.80
CA HIS A 402 -0.58 26.73 16.69
C HIS A 402 0.63 27.40 16.02
N ILE A 403 0.92 27.08 14.76
CA ILE A 403 1.99 27.71 13.99
C ILE A 403 1.73 29.22 13.85
N ILE A 404 0.52 29.62 13.44
CA ILE A 404 0.16 31.04 13.31
C ILE A 404 0.30 31.76 14.65
N LEU A 405 -0.24 31.19 15.74
CA LEU A 405 -0.14 31.79 17.08
C LEU A 405 1.31 31.86 17.58
N SER A 406 2.14 30.86 17.25
CA SER A 406 3.57 30.87 17.59
C SER A 406 4.37 31.91 16.81
N GLN A 407 3.97 32.22 15.57
CA GLN A 407 4.57 33.27 14.76
C GLN A 407 4.11 34.67 15.20
N MET A 408 2.89 34.81 15.72
CA MET A 408 2.40 36.08 16.28
C MET A 408 2.96 36.40 17.67
N ASN A 409 3.50 35.42 18.38
CA ASN A 409 4.16 35.62 19.69
C ASN A 409 5.66 35.97 19.59
N TYR A 410 6.17 36.26 18.38
CA TYR A 410 7.45 36.90 18.15
C TYR A 410 7.25 38.27 17.48
N THR A 411 6.63 39.19 18.20
CA THR A 411 6.76 40.65 18.01
C THR A 411 6.64 41.35 19.34
#